data_AF-A0A939ZI40-F1
#
_entry.id   AF-A0A939ZI40-F1
#
_cell.length_a   1.000
_cell.length_b   1.000
_cell.length_c   1.000
_cell.angle_alpha   90.00
_cell.angle_beta   90.00
_cell.angle_gamma   90.00
#
_symmetry.space_group_name_H-M   'P 1'
#
loop_
_entity.id
_entity.type
_entity.pdbx_description
1 polymer ?
#
loop_
_entity_poly.entity_id
_entity_poly.type
_entity_poly.pdbx_seq_one_letter_code
_entity_poly.pdbx_strand_id
1 'polypeptide(L)' 'HAKVHGFRARMSSAGGRKVLQSRRAKGRKKLSA' A
#
# COMPACT_ATOMS: atom_id res chain seq x y z
N HIS A 1 1.42 -4.38 -13.15
CA HIS A 1 0.38 -5.20 -12.47
C HIS A 1 -0.36 -4.42 -11.39
N ALA A 2 -1.34 -3.59 -11.77
CA ALA A 2 -2.14 -2.80 -10.82
C ALA A 2 -3.14 -3.67 -10.00
N LYS A 3 -3.57 -4.82 -10.53
CA LYS A 3 -4.53 -5.72 -9.86
C LYS A 3 -4.04 -6.22 -8.49
N VAL A 4 -2.75 -6.53 -8.36
CA VAL A 4 -2.16 -7.09 -7.13
C VAL A 4 -1.46 -6.06 -6.24
N HIS A 5 -0.94 -4.99 -6.84
CA HIS A 5 -0.12 -4.00 -6.12
C HIS A 5 -0.72 -2.60 -6.06
N GLY A 6 -1.94 -2.42 -6.60
CA GLY A 6 -2.69 -1.17 -6.52
C GLY A 6 -3.24 -0.90 -5.13
N PHE A 7 -3.67 0.34 -4.90
CA PHE A 7 -4.07 0.81 -3.58
C PHE A 7 -5.21 -0.02 -2.97
N ARG A 8 -6.22 -0.36 -3.77
CA ARG A 8 -7.36 -1.18 -3.32
C ARG A 8 -6.94 -2.58 -2.89
N ALA A 9 -6.02 -3.21 -3.62
CA ALA A 9 -5.47 -4.53 -3.27
C ALA A 9 -4.63 -4.49 -1.98
N ARG A 10 -3.98 -3.36 -1.68
CA ARG A 10 -3.31 -3.17 -0.38
C ARG A 10 -4.31 -3.01 0.76
N MET A 11 -5.42 -2.31 0.53
CA MET A 11 -6.42 -2.09 1.57
C MET A 11 -7.25 -3.34 1.89
N SER A 12 -7.42 -4.28 0.96
CA SER A 12 -8.24 -5.48 1.14
C SER A 12 -7.68 -6.51 2.12
N SER A 13 -6.38 -6.45 2.44
CA SER A 13 -5.72 -7.38 3.36
C SER A 13 -5.13 -6.65 4.57
N ALA A 14 -4.97 -7.35 5.69
CA ALA A 14 -4.29 -6.79 6.87
C ALA A 14 -2.81 -6.46 6.59
N GLY A 15 -2.10 -7.36 5.88
CA GLY A 15 -0.70 -7.16 5.50
C GLY A 15 -0.52 -5.96 4.56
N GLY A 16 -1.41 -5.79 3.58
CA GLY A 16 -1.34 -4.65 2.67
C GLY A 16 -1.57 -3.30 3.37
N ARG A 17 -2.48 -3.24 4.35
CA ARG A 17 -2.68 -2.05 5.20
C ARG A 17 -1.43 -1.70 6.00
N LYS A 18 -0.77 -2.69 6.59
CA LYS A 18 0.50 -2.50 7.31
C LYS A 18 1.59 -1.91 6.40
N VAL A 19 1.70 -2.40 5.16
CA VAL A 19 2.62 -1.83 4.17
C VAL A 19 2.32 -0.36 3.89
N LEU A 20 1.04 0.01 3.66
CA LEU A 20 0.67 1.41 3.44
C LEU A 20 1.02 2.29 4.65
N GLN A 21 0.78 1.81 5.86
CA GLN A 21 1.13 2.52 7.09
C GLN A 21 2.64 2.76 7.20
N SER A 22 3.47 1.74 6.97
CA SER A 22 4.93 1.90 6.98
C SER A 22 5.42 2.87 5.90
N ARG A 23 4.78 2.86 4.72
CA ARG A 23 5.14 3.79 3.64
C ARG A 23 4.75 5.24 3.96
N ARG A 24 3.63 5.47 4.65
CA ARG A 24 3.22 6.78 5.18
C ARG A 24 4.18 7.27 6.24
N ALA A 25 4.53 6.42 7.21
CA ALA A 25 5.49 6.76 8.27
C ALA A 25 6.87 7.14 7.69
N LYS A 26 7.29 6.48 6.60
CA LYS A 26 8.53 6.82 5.89
C LYS A 26 8.42 8.07 4.99
N GLY A 27 7.23 8.68 4.86
CA GLY A 27 7.03 9.88 4.04
C GLY A 27 7.13 9.64 2.52
N ARG A 28 6.82 8.42 2.05
CA ARG A 28 6.91 8.13 0.60
C ARG A 28 5.82 8.89 -0.16
N LYS A 29 6.24 9.73 -1.12
CA LYS A 29 5.32 10.48 -2.03
C LYS A 29 4.33 9.57 -2.76
N LYS A 30 4.78 8.39 -3.23
CA LYS A 30 3.93 7.37 -3.87
C LYS A 30 3.79 6.14 -2.97
N LEU A 31 2.57 5.81 -2.55
CA LEU A 31 2.30 4.74 -1.58
C LEU A 31 1.98 3.38 -2.22
N SER A 32 1.41 3.36 -3.42
CA SER A 32 1.09 2.15 -4.18
C SER A 32 1.48 2.34 -5.64
N ALA A 33 1.72 1.24 -6.36
CA ALA A 33 2.05 1.27 -7.79
C ALA A 33 0.88 1.77 -8.64
#